data_AF-A0A1V3ITG3-F1
#
_entry.id   AF-A0A1V3ITG3-F1
#
_cell.length_a   1.000
_cell.length_b   1.000
_cell.length_c   1.000
_cell.angle_alpha   90.00
_cell.angle_beta   90.00
_cell.angle_gamma   90.00
#
_symmetry.space_group_name_H-M   'P 1'
#
loop_
_entity.id
_entity.type
_entity.pdbx_description
1 polymer ?
#
loop_
_entity_poly.entity_id
_entity_poly.type
_entity_poly.pdbx_seq_one_letter_code
_entity_poly.pdbx_strand_id
1 'polypeptide(L)'
;MDDNFEINNTFIHKIPDLVLSCKYNENEFSCLYYHIATQILLKKISKSYKNKQLVNSNTEAALKVKSSSSYDLCITNRFCAEQQSLIILQILRKELKMPFLCFSKKEKK
;
A
#
# COMPACT_ATOMS: atom_id res chain seq x y z
N MET A 1 21.81 -1.35 13.64
CA MET A 1 22.20 -0.54 12.47
C MET A 1 23.64 -0.91 12.18
N ASP A 2 24.01 -1.14 10.93
CA ASP A 2 25.36 -1.61 10.59
C ASP A 2 26.35 -0.44 10.68
N ASP A 3 27.40 -0.59 11.49
CA ASP A 3 28.43 0.44 11.74
C ASP A 3 29.19 0.85 10.47
N ASN A 4 29.07 0.08 9.39
CA ASN A 4 29.69 0.35 8.10
C ASN A 4 28.96 1.42 7.26
N PHE A 5 27.81 1.94 7.69
CA PHE A 5 27.03 2.92 6.93
C PHE A 5 26.92 4.27 7.64
N GLU A 6 26.86 5.34 6.84
CA GLU A 6 26.57 6.70 7.28
C GLU A 6 25.44 7.31 6.46
N ILE A 7 24.69 8.23 7.07
CA ILE A 7 23.64 8.97 6.36
C ILE A 7 24.33 10.02 5.51
N ASN A 8 24.14 9.96 4.19
CA ASN A 8 24.68 10.96 3.27
C ASN A 8 23.65 11.99 2.81
N ASN A 9 22.36 11.66 2.91
CA ASN A 9 21.28 12.53 2.48
C ASN A 9 19.98 12.20 3.21
N THR A 10 19.16 13.22 3.43
CA THR A 10 17.81 13.10 3.97
C THR A 10 16.87 13.96 3.15
N PHE A 11 15.73 13.41 2.77
CA PHE A 11 14.71 14.17 2.05
C PHE A 11 13.31 13.74 2.46
N ILE A 12 12.35 14.63 2.25
CA ILE A 12 10.93 14.33 2.43
C ILE A 12 10.32 14.21 1.04
N HIS A 13 9.70 13.06 0.77
CA HIS A 13 9.01 12.82 -0.50
C HIS A 13 7.52 12.65 -0.28
N LYS A 14 6.71 13.09 -1.25
CA LYS A 14 5.29 12.77 -1.27
C LYS A 14 5.14 11.35 -1.83
N ILE A 15 4.67 10.42 -1.02
CA ILE A 15 4.34 9.08 -1.52
C ILE A 15 2.97 9.11 -2.22
N PRO A 16 2.71 8.19 -3.16
CA PRO A 16 1.41 8.10 -3.82
C PRO A 16 0.27 7.91 -2.83
N ASP A 17 -0.93 8.36 -3.22
CA ASP A 17 -2.15 8.20 -2.44
C ASP A 17 -2.34 6.75 -1.96
N LEU A 18 -2.85 6.57 -0.75
CA LEU A 18 -3.35 5.27 -0.32
C LEU A 18 -4.81 5.14 -0.77
N VAL A 19 -5.10 4.06 -1.49
CA VAL A 19 -6.35 3.82 -2.19
C VAL A 19 -6.96 2.49 -1.80
N LEU A 20 -8.29 2.42 -1.92
CA LEU A 20 -9.04 1.18 -1.96
C LEU A 20 -9.20 0.77 -3.42
N SER A 21 -8.81 -0.46 -3.74
CA SER A 21 -8.84 -0.96 -5.12
C SER A 21 -9.42 -2.37 -5.21
N CYS A 22 -9.94 -2.70 -6.39
CA CYS A 22 -10.47 -4.02 -6.72
C CYS A 22 -10.10 -4.42 -8.16
N LYS A 23 -10.30 -5.69 -8.51
CA LYS A 23 -10.19 -6.17 -9.90
C LYS A 23 -11.49 -5.99 -10.67
N TYR A 24 -12.61 -6.27 -10.01
CA TYR A 24 -13.96 -6.18 -10.56
C TYR A 24 -14.81 -5.31 -9.63
N ASN A 25 -15.55 -4.34 -10.18
CA ASN A 25 -16.35 -3.43 -9.39
C ASN A 25 -17.70 -4.07 -9.02
N GLU A 26 -17.99 -4.13 -7.73
CA GLU A 26 -19.22 -4.71 -7.19
C GLU A 26 -19.72 -3.91 -5.97
N ASN A 27 -20.89 -4.32 -5.46
CA ASN A 27 -21.48 -3.77 -4.25
C ASN A 27 -21.01 -4.47 -2.97
N GLU A 28 -20.73 -5.78 -3.02
CA GLU A 28 -20.28 -6.57 -1.88
C GLU A 28 -19.01 -7.37 -2.25
N PHE A 29 -18.02 -7.35 -1.36
CA PHE A 29 -16.73 -8.00 -1.57
C PHE A 29 -16.49 -9.14 -0.57
N SER A 30 -15.69 -10.12 -0.97
CA SER A 30 -15.41 -11.31 -0.17
C SER A 30 -14.34 -11.04 0.88
N CYS A 31 -13.18 -10.55 0.47
CA CYS A 31 -12.05 -10.27 1.36
C CYS A 31 -11.44 -8.89 1.11
N LEU A 32 -10.97 -8.25 2.19
CA LEU A 32 -10.11 -7.08 2.15
C LEU A 32 -8.67 -7.43 2.55
N TYR A 33 -7.72 -7.29 1.63
CA TYR A 33 -6.29 -7.44 1.90
C TYR A 33 -5.66 -6.09 2.27
N TYR A 34 -4.92 -6.04 3.38
CA TYR A 34 -4.27 -4.79 3.81
C TYR A 34 -3.02 -5.04 4.66
N HIS A 35 -2.08 -4.09 4.64
CA HIS A 35 -0.91 -4.12 5.53
C HIS A 35 -1.24 -3.50 6.90
N ILE A 36 -0.59 -3.94 7.97
CA ILE A 36 -0.87 -3.46 9.33
C ILE A 36 -0.77 -1.93 9.47
N ALA A 37 0.19 -1.31 8.77
CA ALA A 37 0.38 0.14 8.78
C ALA A 37 -0.82 0.93 8.21
N THR A 38 -1.71 0.28 7.45
CA THR A 38 -2.91 0.91 6.89
C THR A 38 -4.19 0.59 7.67
N GLN A 39 -4.11 -0.13 8.80
CA GLN A 39 -5.27 -0.51 9.62
C GLN A 39 -6.13 0.69 10.04
N ILE A 40 -5.53 1.84 10.32
CA ILE A 40 -6.24 3.07 10.68
C ILE A 40 -7.17 3.59 9.58
N LEU A 41 -7.01 3.12 8.34
CA LEU A 41 -7.82 3.51 7.18
C LEU A 41 -9.08 2.65 7.02
N LEU A 42 -9.19 1.52 7.73
CA LEU A 42 -10.36 0.64 7.62
C LEU A 42 -11.67 1.38 7.92
N LYS A 43 -11.66 2.30 8.90
CA LYS A 43 -12.81 3.13 9.27
C LYS A 43 -13.27 4.10 8.17
N LYS A 44 -12.49 4.28 7.12
CA LYS A 44 -12.80 5.19 6.00
C LYS A 44 -13.40 4.47 4.80
N ILE A 45 -13.40 3.13 4.78
CA ILE A 45 -13.87 2.35 3.65
C ILE A 45 -15.40 2.47 3.55
N SER A 46 -15.89 2.83 2.36
CA SER A 46 -17.33 2.93 2.08
C SER A 46 -17.96 1.66 1.51
N LYS A 47 -17.15 0.65 1.18
CA LYS A 47 -17.60 -0.62 0.57
C LYS A 47 -17.73 -1.74 1.60
N SER A 48 -18.75 -2.58 1.42
CA SER A 48 -18.99 -3.75 2.25
C SER A 48 -18.05 -4.90 1.89
N TYR A 49 -17.53 -5.59 2.91
CA TYR A 49 -16.73 -6.80 2.75
C TYR A 49 -17.00 -7.77 3.90
N LYS A 50 -16.92 -9.08 3.62
CA LYS A 50 -17.21 -10.13 4.62
C LYS A 50 -16.03 -10.39 5.55
N ASN A 51 -14.83 -10.46 4.99
CA ASN A 51 -13.61 -10.80 5.71
C ASN A 51 -12.49 -9.79 5.47
N LYS A 52 -11.47 -9.82 6.32
CA LYS A 52 -10.24 -9.03 6.15
C LYS A 52 -9.01 -9.87 6.48
N GLN A 53 -7.93 -9.65 5.74
CA GLN A 53 -6.69 -10.40 5.90
C GLN A 53 -5.46 -9.48 5.85
N LEU A 54 -4.54 -9.68 6.77
CA LEU A 54 -3.25 -8.99 6.77
C LEU A 54 -2.33 -9.57 5.68
N VAL A 55 -1.56 -8.68 5.06
CA VAL A 55 -0.49 -8.98 4.11
C VAL A 55 0.76 -8.18 4.47
N ASN A 56 1.91 -8.58 3.94
CA ASN A 56 3.21 -8.02 4.31
C ASN A 56 3.58 -6.74 3.54
N SER A 57 2.87 -6.43 2.46
CA SER A 57 3.13 -5.20 1.69
C SER A 57 1.93 -4.73 0.87
N ASN A 58 1.99 -3.46 0.42
CA ASN A 58 1.06 -2.89 -0.54
C ASN A 58 1.06 -3.64 -1.88
N THR A 59 2.25 -4.10 -2.32
CA THR A 59 2.42 -4.87 -3.55
C THR A 59 1.75 -6.25 -3.42
N GLU A 60 1.95 -6.94 -2.29
CA GLU A 60 1.28 -8.22 -2.02
C GLU A 60 -0.24 -8.05 -2.01
N ALA A 61 -0.76 -6.99 -1.40
CA ALA A 61 -2.19 -6.70 -1.37
C ALA A 61 -2.77 -6.59 -2.79
N ALA A 62 -2.11 -5.81 -3.66
CA ALA A 62 -2.53 -5.63 -5.05
C ALA A 62 -2.42 -6.92 -5.87
N LEU A 63 -1.34 -7.69 -5.68
CA LEU A 63 -1.12 -8.96 -6.37
C LEU A 63 -2.19 -10.00 -6.00
N LYS A 64 -2.58 -10.11 -4.72
CA LYS A 64 -3.66 -11.03 -4.29
C LYS A 64 -4.99 -10.70 -4.95
N VAL A 65 -5.36 -9.42 -5.01
CA VAL A 65 -6.58 -9.00 -5.70
C VAL A 65 -6.50 -9.27 -7.20
N LYS A 66 -5.33 -9.04 -7.82
CA LYS A 66 -5.12 -9.29 -9.24
C LYS A 66 -5.25 -10.78 -9.60
N SER A 67 -4.66 -11.66 -8.80
CA SER A 67 -4.67 -13.11 -9.01
C SER A 67 -5.98 -13.78 -8.56
N SER A 68 -6.79 -13.12 -7.75
CA SER A 68 -8.08 -13.63 -7.31
C SER A 68 -9.08 -13.75 -8.47
N SER A 69 -9.85 -14.84 -8.44
CA SER A 69 -11.07 -15.00 -9.26
C SER A 69 -12.33 -14.50 -8.53
N SER A 70 -12.20 -14.05 -7.28
CA SER A 70 -13.29 -13.52 -6.46
C SER A 70 -13.36 -12.00 -6.51
N TYR A 71 -14.47 -11.45 -6.00
CA TYR A 71 -14.64 -10.02 -5.77
C TYR A 71 -13.92 -9.60 -4.49
N ASP A 72 -12.63 -9.26 -4.61
CA ASP A 72 -11.80 -8.86 -3.48
C ASP A 72 -11.39 -7.38 -3.53
N LEU A 73 -11.06 -6.85 -2.36
CA LEU A 73 -10.54 -5.50 -2.13
C LEU A 73 -9.10 -5.55 -1.64
N CYS A 74 -8.36 -4.48 -1.92
CA CYS A 74 -7.12 -4.19 -1.20
C CYS A 74 -7.00 -2.72 -0.80
N ILE A 75 -6.32 -2.46 0.32
CA ILE A 75 -5.68 -1.17 0.55
C ILE A 75 -4.25 -1.23 0.02
N THR A 76 -3.92 -0.34 -0.90
CA THR A 76 -2.56 -0.23 -1.47
C THR A 76 -2.23 1.22 -1.78
N ASN A 77 -1.03 1.50 -2.27
CA ASN A 77 -0.72 2.81 -2.84
C ASN A 77 -1.18 2.87 -4.31
N ARG A 78 -1.50 4.07 -4.80
CA ARG A 78 -2.01 4.30 -6.16
C ARG A 78 -1.11 3.68 -7.23
N PHE A 79 0.20 3.83 -7.10
CA PHE A 79 1.17 3.26 -8.04
C PHE A 79 1.06 1.73 -8.16
N CYS A 80 0.95 1.01 -7.04
CA CYS A 80 0.75 -0.43 -7.02
C CYS A 80 -0.60 -0.84 -7.64
N ALA A 81 -1.67 -0.09 -7.38
CA ALA A 81 -2.97 -0.36 -7.99
C ALA A 81 -2.93 -0.22 -9.52
N GLU A 82 -2.34 0.87 -10.01
CA GLU A 82 -2.20 1.17 -11.44
C GLU A 82 -1.30 0.14 -12.14
N GLN A 83 -0.17 -0.23 -11.53
CA GLN A 83 0.74 -1.24 -12.07
C GLN A 83 0.07 -2.61 -12.26
N GLN A 84 -0.90 -2.95 -11.41
CA GLN A 84 -1.67 -4.20 -11.51
C GLN A 84 -2.98 -4.05 -12.32
N SER A 85 -3.22 -2.86 -12.91
CA SER A 85 -4.45 -2.50 -13.62
C SER A 85 -5.72 -2.75 -12.78
N LEU A 86 -5.67 -2.37 -11.50
CA LEU A 86 -6.81 -2.45 -10.60
C LEU A 86 -7.67 -1.19 -10.70
N ILE A 87 -8.97 -1.37 -10.50
CA ILE A 87 -9.94 -0.27 -10.39
C ILE A 87 -9.72 0.42 -9.04
N ILE A 88 -9.53 1.73 -9.05
CA ILE A 88 -9.48 2.54 -7.83
C ILE A 88 -10.90 2.97 -7.47
N LEU A 89 -11.42 2.45 -6.36
CA LEU A 89 -12.78 2.73 -5.88
C LEU A 89 -12.83 3.99 -5.01
N GLN A 90 -11.80 4.21 -4.21
CA GLN A 90 -11.78 5.28 -3.23
C GLN A 90 -10.34 5.70 -2.90
N ILE A 91 -10.11 7.01 -2.74
CA ILE A 91 -8.87 7.52 -2.14
C ILE A 91 -9.06 7.59 -0.61
N LEU A 92 -8.29 6.80 0.15
CA LEU A 92 -8.40 6.69 1.61
C LEU A 92 -7.50 7.70 2.34
N ARG A 93 -6.36 8.05 1.73
CA ARG A 93 -5.44 9.07 2.24
C ARG A 93 -4.67 9.70 1.08
N LYS A 94 -4.77 11.02 0.96
CA LYS A 94 -4.04 11.80 -0.05
C LYS A 94 -2.63 12.16 0.40
N GLU A 95 -1.71 12.20 -0.55
CA GLU A 95 -0.41 12.89 -0.50
C GLU A 95 0.34 12.81 0.86
N LEU A 96 0.68 11.60 1.30
CA LEU A 96 1.46 11.45 2.52
C LEU A 96 2.92 11.91 2.28
N LYS A 97 3.40 12.86 3.09
CA LYS A 97 4.83 13.18 3.15
C LYS A 97 5.56 12.16 4.02
N MET A 98 6.58 11.52 3.48
CA MET A 98 7.38 10.51 4.18
C MET A 98 8.87 10.90 4.16
N PRO A 99 9.57 10.88 5.30
CA PRO A 99 11.00 11.10 5.36
C PRO A 99 11.76 9.86 4.87
N PHE A 100 12.83 10.09 4.11
CA PHE A 100 13.76 9.08 3.64
C PHE A 100 15.18 9.45 4.08
N LEU A 101 15.94 8.43 4.45
CA LEU A 101 17.37 8.53 4.75
C LEU A 101 18.12 7.68 3.72
N CYS A 102 19.05 8.30 3.00
CA CYS A 102 19.99 7.60 2.14
C CYS A 102 21.24 7.28 2.95
N PHE A 103 21.64 6.02 2.88
CA PHE A 103 22.85 5.54 3.53
C PHE A 103 23.90 5.25 2.46
N SER A 104 25.13 5.69 2.68
CA SER A 104 26.31 5.24 1.94
C SER A 104 27.21 4.42 2.85
N LYS A 105 28.02 3.57 2.23
CA LYS A 105 29.09 2.88 2.95
C LYS A 105 30.12 3.92 3.38
N LYS A 106 30.59 3.84 4.63
CA LYS A 106 31.69 4.67 5.12
C LYS A 106 32.94 4.35 4.29
N GLU A 107 33.66 5.40 3.88
CA GLU A 107 34.99 5.19 3.29
C GLU A 107 35.90 4.56 4.34
N LYS A 108 36.61 3.49 3.96
CA LYS A 108 37.66 2.93 4.82
C LYS A 108 38.83 3.91 4.79
N LYS A 109 39.06 4.61 5.90
CA LYS A 109 40.29 5.36 6.14
C LYS A 109 41.49 4.42 6.20
#